data_AF-A0A382UK42-F1
#
_entry.id   AF-A0A382UK42-F1
#
_cell.length_a   1.000
_cell.length_b   1.000
_cell.length_c   1.000
_cell.angle_alpha   90.00
_cell.angle_beta   90.00
_cell.angle_gamma   90.00
#
_symmetry.space_group_name_H-M   'P 1'
#
loop_
_entity.id
_entity.type
_entity.pdbx_description
1 polymer ?
#
loop_
_entity_poly.entity_id
_entity_poly.type
_entity_poly.pdbx_seq_one_letter_code
_entity_poly.pdbx_strand_id
1 'polypeptide(L)' 'MAVVGSLHEKSVTKVAINHVAEGLREAGCEVDLLDLAEEKLPLVNTDSTFSADY' A
#
# COMPACT_ATOMS: atom_id res chain seq x y z
N MET A 1 4.18 -3.97 8.50
CA MET A 1 3.72 -3.17 7.35
C MET A 1 2.67 -3.95 6.56
N ALA A 2 1.57 -3.31 6.21
CA ALA A 2 0.49 -3.82 5.35
C ALA A 2 0.31 -2.90 4.13
N VAL A 3 -0.05 -3.47 2.98
CA VAL A 3 -0.20 -2.73 1.71
C VAL A 3 -1.57 -2.97 1.11
N VAL A 4 -2.32 -1.90 0.86
CA VAL A 4 -3.61 -1.94 0.15
C VAL A 4 -3.35 -1.69 -1.33
N GLY A 5 -3.43 -2.73 -2.15
CA GLY A 5 -3.21 -2.64 -3.60
C GLY A 5 -4.47 -2.32 -4.42
N SER A 6 -5.63 -2.19 -3.78
CA SER A 6 -6.88 -1.90 -4.48
C SER A 6 -7.04 -0.40 -4.69
N LEU A 7 -7.18 0.04 -5.95
CA LEU A 7 -7.34 1.46 -6.29
C LEU A 7 -8.78 1.97 -6.24
N HIS A 8 -9.74 1.09 -5.92
CA HIS A 8 -11.15 1.48 -5.83
C HIS A 8 -11.47 2.02 -4.45
N GLU A 9 -12.15 3.16 -4.40
CA GLU A 9 -12.58 3.81 -3.15
C GLU A 9 -13.40 2.85 -2.26
N LYS A 10 -14.29 2.06 -2.87
CA LYS A 10 -15.09 1.03 -2.19
C LYS A 10 -14.46 -0.33 -2.45
N SER A 11 -13.51 -0.70 -1.60
CA SER A 11 -12.80 -1.98 -1.69
C SER A 11 -12.99 -2.82 -0.44
N VAL A 12 -13.54 -4.03 -0.61
CA VAL A 12 -13.62 -5.03 0.48
C VAL A 12 -12.21 -5.42 0.96
N THR A 13 -11.22 -5.41 0.07
CA THR A 13 -9.81 -5.66 0.41
C THR A 13 -9.27 -4.59 1.37
N LYS A 14 -9.58 -3.30 1.13
CA LYS A 14 -9.19 -2.21 2.04
C LYS A 14 -9.79 -2.39 3.43
N VAL A 15 -11.07 -2.75 3.50
CA VAL A 15 -11.77 -3.02 4.77
C VAL A 15 -11.12 -4.18 5.52
N ALA A 16 -10.85 -5.30 4.85
CA ALA A 16 -10.24 -6.47 5.47
C ALA A 16 -8.82 -6.19 5.99
N ILE A 17 -7.99 -5.48 5.21
CA ILE A 17 -6.63 -5.13 5.62
C ILE A 17 -6.65 -4.17 6.81
N ASN A 18 -7.51 -3.16 6.81
CA ASN A 18 -7.66 -2.24 7.94
C ASN A 18 -8.06 -2.97 9.21
N HIS A 19 -9.03 -3.89 9.12
CA HIS A 19 -9.47 -4.68 10.27
C HIS A 19 -8.33 -5.52 10.88
N VAL A 20 -7.53 -6.18 10.03
CA VAL A 20 -6.37 -6.96 10.52
C VAL A 20 -5.29 -6.05 11.10
N ALA A 21 -5.02 -4.91 10.47
CA ALA A 21 -4.02 -3.95 10.95
C ALA A 21 -4.40 -3.36 12.32
N GLU A 22 -5.68 -3.06 12.54
CA GLU A 22 -6.21 -2.63 13.84
C GLU A 22 -6.03 -3.72 14.90
N GLY A 23 -6.43 -4.96 14.62
CA GLY A 23 -6.25 -6.06 15.57
C GLY A 23 -4.79 -6.32 15.95
N LEU A 24 -3.87 -6.16 15.01
CA LEU A 24 -2.43 -6.25 15.28
C LEU A 24 -1.91 -5.09 16.14
N ARG A 25 -2.41 -3.87 15.93
CA ARG A 25 -2.08 -2.71 16.78
C ARG A 25 -2.59 -2.88 18.20
N GLU A 26 -3.80 -3.40 18.36
CA GLU A 26 -4.38 -3.72 19.68
C GLU A 26 -3.57 -4.80 20.41
N ALA A 27 -2.98 -5.75 19.67
CA ALA A 27 -2.05 -6.73 20.21
C ALA A 27 -0.66 -6.17 20.56
N GLY A 28 -0.45 -4.85 20.39
CA GLY A 28 0.81 -4.16 20.71
C GLY A 28 1.84 -4.17 19.57
N CYS A 29 1.46 -4.56 18.35
CA CYS A 29 2.36 -4.48 17.20
C CYS A 29 2.33 -3.07 16.58
N GLU A 30 3.49 -2.57 16.16
CA GLU A 30 3.53 -1.43 15.25
C GLU A 30 3.20 -1.89 13.83
N VAL A 31 2.19 -1.26 13.23
CA VAL A 31 1.74 -1.59 11.88
C VAL A 31 1.65 -0.32 11.05
N ASP A 32 2.57 -0.17 10.11
CA ASP A 32 2.46 0.80 9.02
C ASP A 32 1.51 0.29 7.94
N LEU A 33 0.68 1.19 7.42
CA LEU A 33 -0.27 0.88 6.36
C LEU A 33 -0.02 1.81 5.17
N LEU A 34 0.28 1.23 4.02
CA LEU A 34 0.47 1.92 2.75
C LEU A 34 -0.74 1.66 1.85
N ASP A 35 -1.48 2.71 1.52
CA ASP A 35 -2.61 2.63 0.60
C ASP A 35 -2.26 3.23 -0.77
N LEU A 36 -2.10 2.38 -1.78
CA LEU A 36 -1.70 2.82 -3.11
C LEU A 36 -2.78 3.65 -3.82
N ALA A 37 -4.03 3.65 -3.33
CA ALA A 37 -5.08 4.52 -3.86
C ALA A 37 -4.94 5.98 -3.38
N GLU A 38 -4.32 6.20 -2.22
CA GLU A 38 -4.13 7.52 -1.61
C GLU A 38 -2.76 8.12 -1.94
N GLU A 39 -1.79 7.25 -2.27
CA GLU A 39 -0.45 7.67 -2.63
C GLU A 39 -0.36 8.22 -4.06
N LYS A 40 0.29 9.38 -4.20
CA LYS A 40 0.62 9.95 -5.51
C LYS A 40 1.90 9.32 -6.05
N LEU A 41 1.77 8.10 -6.53
CA LEU A 41 2.90 7.37 -7.10
C LEU A 41 3.15 7.81 -8.56
N PRO A 42 4.41 8.13 -8.92
CA PRO A 42 4.73 8.41 -10.31
C PRO A 42 4.50 7.15 -11.15
N LEU A 43 3.96 7.34 -12.35
CA LEU A 43 3.91 6.26 -13.34
C LEU A 43 5.34 5.84 -13.69
N VAL A 44 5.55 4.53 -13.82
CA VAL A 44 6.82 3.98 -14.29
C VAL A 44 7.09 4.53 -15.69
N ASN A 45 8.23 5.20 -15.86
CA ASN A 45 8.69 5.68 -17.16
C ASN A 45 9.88 4.82 -17.60
N THR A 46 9.68 3.96 -18.61
CA THR A 46 10.73 3.03 -19.06
C THR A 46 11.99 3.71 -19.56
N ASP A 47 11.88 4.93 -20.10
CA ASP A 47 12.99 5.67 -20.71
C ASP A 47 13.94 6.24 -19.64
N SER A 48 13.43 6.52 -18.44
CA SER A 48 14.20 7.08 -17.32
C SER A 48 14.36 6.13 -16.14
N THR A 49 13.56 5.07 -16.04
CA THR A 49 13.55 4.16 -14.87
C THR A 49 14.57 3.04 -15.02
N PHE A 50 14.85 2.59 -16.26
CA PHE A 50 15.77 1.48 -16.53
C PHE A 50 17.12 1.92 -17.09
N SER A 51 17.44 3.21 -17.04
CA SER A 51 18.81 3.71 -17.24
C SER A 51 19.68 3.36 -16.03
N ALA A 52 19.79 2.07 -15.74
CA ALA A 52 20.79 1.52 -14.84
C ALA A 52 21.96 1.04 -15.72
N ASP A 53 23.11 1.69 -15.60
CA ASP A 53 24.37 1.11 -16.05
C ASP A 53 24.58 -0.19 -15.25
N TYR A 54 24.47 -1.33 -15.92
CA TYR A 54 24.79 -2.66 -15.37
C TYR A 54 26.29 -2.92 -15.42
#